data_AF-A0A4Z2DKH1-F1
#
_entry.id   AF-A0A4Z2DKH1-F1
#
_cell.length_a   1.000
_cell.length_b   1.000
_cell.length_c   1.000
_cell.angle_alpha   90.00
_cell.angle_beta   90.00
_cell.angle_gamma   90.00
#
_symmetry.space_group_name_H-M   'P 1'
#
loop_
_entity.id
_entity.type
_entity.pdbx_description
1 polymer ?
#
loop_
_entity_poly.entity_id
_entity_poly.type
_entity_poly.pdbx_seq_one_letter_code
_entity_poly.pdbx_strand_id
1 'polypeptide(L)'
;MSFQPPIYYPTDLSDLHQSTTTTSVEEDHVDKEYFQQKVYYYLNELRCFVHQAPFDIQTGISEDMIAQLAHILAEGKIFLTVSELVNSQRIEEQILHKQLIDLRSEQSACRSTLRRKHREEISMNSSRPHHLPVLHKEHEQEMQIYCQKHHFRRLKIQGVISHQDPLVVNFECTSFNQKSIRCFT
;
A
#
# COMPACT_ATOMS: atom_id res chain seq x y z
N MET A 1 -39.19 5.42 14.63
CA MET A 1 -40.38 6.04 14.01
C MET A 1 -39.91 6.83 12.81
N SER A 2 -40.24 6.39 11.60
CA SER A 2 -39.87 7.02 10.34
C SER A 2 -40.88 8.12 10.02
N PHE A 3 -40.45 9.38 10.00
CA PHE A 3 -41.29 10.50 9.58
C PHE A 3 -40.90 10.93 8.16
N GLN A 4 -41.85 10.75 7.23
CA GLN A 4 -41.81 11.27 5.87
C GLN A 4 -42.33 12.72 5.89
N PRO A 5 -41.69 13.66 5.17
CA PRO A 5 -42.16 15.04 5.10
C PRO A 5 -43.48 15.14 4.30
N PRO A 6 -44.32 16.16 4.56
CA PRO A 6 -45.62 16.30 3.89
C PRO A 6 -45.44 16.63 2.40
N ILE A 7 -46.09 15.86 1.53
CA ILE A 7 -46.25 16.20 0.11
C ILE A 7 -47.41 17.21 0.01
N TYR A 8 -47.08 18.46 -0.28
CA TYR A 8 -48.08 19.51 -0.53
C TYR A 8 -48.48 19.45 -2.01
N TYR A 9 -49.71 19.00 -2.29
CA TYR A 9 -50.32 19.20 -3.61
C TYR A 9 -51.02 20.56 -3.63
N PRO A 10 -50.67 21.46 -4.56
CA PRO A 10 -51.37 22.74 -4.70
C PRO A 10 -52.83 22.48 -5.09
N THR A 11 -53.75 22.80 -4.18
CA THR A 11 -55.18 22.87 -4.45
C THR A 11 -55.51 24.34 -4.64
N ASP A 12 -55.54 24.80 -5.89
CA ASP A 12 -56.60 25.67 -6.43
C ASP A 12 -56.23 26.17 -7.84
N LEU A 13 -56.91 25.56 -8.81
CA LEU A 13 -57.04 26.04 -10.19
C LEU A 13 -58.30 26.92 -10.23
N SER A 14 -58.22 28.16 -9.78
CA SER A 14 -59.27 29.17 -9.98
C SER A 14 -58.70 30.56 -9.75
N ASP A 15 -58.12 31.14 -10.79
CA ASP A 15 -58.38 32.51 -11.26
C ASP A 15 -57.26 32.96 -12.21
N LEU A 16 -57.41 32.50 -13.45
CA LEU A 16 -56.72 33.07 -14.60
C LEU A 16 -57.48 34.34 -15.00
N HIS A 17 -56.93 35.52 -14.71
CA HIS A 17 -56.67 36.57 -15.70
C HIS A 17 -55.95 37.80 -15.08
N GLN A 18 -54.85 38.15 -15.75
CA GLN A 18 -54.13 39.43 -15.81
C GLN A 18 -52.88 39.64 -14.93
N SER A 19 -51.79 39.90 -15.68
CA SER A 19 -50.47 40.41 -15.31
C SER A 19 -49.37 39.38 -15.03
N THR A 20 -48.81 38.91 -16.15
CA THR A 20 -47.52 38.24 -16.29
C THR A 20 -46.34 39.14 -15.89
N THR A 21 -45.75 39.00 -14.68
CA THR A 21 -44.34 39.34 -14.33
C THR A 21 -43.95 39.09 -12.85
N THR A 22 -44.23 37.93 -12.23
CA THR A 22 -43.85 37.70 -10.80
C THR A 22 -43.11 36.41 -10.48
N THR A 23 -42.91 35.49 -11.43
CA THR A 23 -42.49 34.12 -11.10
C THR A 23 -41.02 33.95 -10.67
N SER A 24 -40.11 34.90 -10.98
CA SER A 24 -38.67 34.74 -10.67
C SER A 24 -38.23 35.34 -9.33
N VAL A 25 -39.03 36.17 -8.68
CA VAL A 25 -38.66 36.85 -7.41
C VAL A 25 -39.09 36.04 -6.19
N GLU A 26 -40.15 35.24 -6.32
CA GLU A 26 -40.68 34.41 -5.24
C GLU A 26 -39.79 33.19 -4.95
N GLU A 27 -39.22 32.55 -5.99
CA GLU A 27 -38.31 31.40 -5.83
C GLU A 27 -37.02 31.75 -5.07
N ASP A 28 -36.39 32.88 -5.40
CA ASP A 28 -35.18 33.38 -4.71
C ASP A 28 -35.42 33.75 -3.24
N HIS A 29 -36.64 34.15 -2.90
CA HIS A 29 -37.02 34.48 -1.51
C HIS A 29 -37.26 33.21 -0.69
N VAL A 30 -37.91 32.21 -1.29
CA VAL A 30 -38.19 30.91 -0.66
C VAL A 30 -36.88 30.17 -0.35
N ASP A 31 -35.89 30.21 -1.24
CA ASP A 31 -34.59 29.57 -1.01
C ASP A 31 -33.79 30.23 0.13
N LYS A 32 -33.85 31.56 0.24
CA LYS A 32 -33.22 32.30 1.34
C LYS A 32 -33.92 32.04 2.67
N GLU A 33 -35.24 32.02 2.68
CA GLU A 33 -36.03 31.74 3.88
C GLU A 33 -35.80 30.30 4.36
N TYR A 34 -35.77 29.34 3.43
CA TYR A 34 -35.43 27.94 3.72
C TYR A 34 -34.01 27.79 4.28
N PHE A 35 -33.02 28.44 3.66
CA PHE A 35 -31.65 28.45 4.17
C PHE A 35 -31.58 29.03 5.58
N GLN A 36 -32.26 30.15 5.82
CA GLN A 36 -32.30 30.80 7.13
C GLN A 36 -32.96 29.89 8.19
N GLN A 37 -34.06 29.23 7.87
CA GLN A 37 -34.70 28.25 8.76
C GLN A 37 -33.72 27.11 9.12
N LYS A 38 -32.97 26.62 8.13
CA LYS A 38 -31.97 25.56 8.32
C LYS A 38 -30.81 26.02 9.21
N VAL A 39 -30.33 27.26 9.04
CA VAL A 39 -29.32 27.86 9.93
C VAL A 39 -29.84 27.96 11.36
N TYR A 40 -31.07 28.45 11.56
CA TYR A 40 -31.64 28.55 12.90
C TYR A 40 -31.80 27.19 13.58
N TYR A 41 -32.21 26.17 12.83
CA TYR A 41 -32.28 24.80 13.32
C TYR A 41 -30.92 24.34 13.84
N TYR A 42 -29.85 24.45 13.04
CA TYR A 42 -28.52 24.03 13.46
C TYR A 42 -27.96 24.87 14.60
N LEU A 43 -28.21 26.18 14.62
CA LEU A 43 -27.80 27.06 15.70
C LEU A 43 -28.40 26.60 17.04
N ASN A 44 -29.69 26.28 17.05
CA ASN A 44 -30.38 25.80 18.25
C ASN A 44 -29.83 24.44 18.71
N GLU A 45 -29.67 23.49 17.78
CA GLU A 45 -29.11 22.17 18.09
C GLU A 45 -27.67 22.27 18.62
N LEU A 46 -26.82 23.09 18.00
CA LEU A 46 -25.45 23.29 18.43
C LEU A 46 -25.36 23.96 19.80
N ARG A 47 -26.21 24.95 20.10
CA ARG A 47 -26.28 25.55 21.44
C ARG A 47 -26.68 24.52 22.49
N CYS A 48 -27.70 23.71 22.21
CA CYS A 48 -28.11 22.61 23.09
C CYS A 48 -26.98 21.60 23.29
N PHE A 49 -26.23 21.28 22.24
CA PHE A 49 -25.09 20.36 22.29
C PHE A 49 -23.95 20.91 23.14
N VAL A 50 -23.57 22.18 22.93
CA VAL A 50 -22.53 22.85 23.73
C VAL A 50 -22.94 22.93 25.20
N HIS A 51 -24.21 23.26 25.50
CA HIS A 51 -24.69 23.35 26.87
C HIS A 51 -24.65 22.02 27.64
N GLN A 52 -24.73 20.89 26.92
CA GLN A 52 -24.59 19.55 27.49
C GLN A 52 -23.13 19.11 27.69
N ALA A 53 -22.16 19.84 27.13
CA ALA A 53 -20.75 19.53 27.28
C ALA A 53 -20.22 19.94 28.68
N PRO A 54 -19.11 19.36 29.16
CA PRO A 54 -18.43 19.83 30.37
C PRO A 54 -18.07 21.32 30.32
N PHE A 55 -18.06 21.99 31.48
CA PHE A 55 -17.82 23.44 31.59
C PHE A 55 -16.52 23.91 30.91
N ASP A 56 -15.45 23.14 31.02
CA ASP A 56 -14.15 23.45 30.38
C ASP A 56 -14.28 23.59 28.85
N ILE A 57 -15.14 22.79 28.24
CA ILE A 57 -15.41 22.83 26.79
C ILE A 57 -16.32 24.02 26.46
N GLN A 58 -17.33 24.27 27.29
CA GLN A 58 -18.26 25.41 27.10
C GLN A 58 -17.51 26.74 27.06
N THR A 59 -16.56 26.95 27.99
CA THR A 59 -15.81 28.22 28.05
C THR A 59 -14.88 28.44 26.86
N GLY A 60 -14.47 27.38 26.17
CA GLY A 60 -13.64 27.45 24.97
C GLY A 60 -14.42 27.71 23.68
N ILE A 61 -15.75 27.59 23.68
CA ILE A 61 -16.58 27.73 22.48
C ILE A 61 -17.33 29.07 22.53
N SER A 62 -16.95 29.99 21.65
CA SER A 62 -17.66 31.26 21.50
C SER A 62 -18.94 31.11 20.68
N GLU A 63 -19.90 31.99 20.94
CA GLU A 63 -21.16 32.04 20.20
C GLU A 63 -20.94 32.28 18.69
N ASP A 64 -19.96 33.11 18.33
CA ASP A 64 -19.58 33.35 16.93
C ASP A 64 -19.13 32.07 16.23
N MET A 65 -18.40 31.18 16.92
CA MET A 65 -18.00 29.90 16.34
C MET A 65 -19.19 28.98 16.11
N ILE A 66 -20.16 28.98 17.03
CA ILE A 66 -21.41 28.22 16.90
C ILE A 66 -22.21 28.71 15.69
N ALA A 67 -22.34 30.03 15.53
CA ALA A 67 -23.02 30.65 14.39
C ALA A 67 -22.34 30.31 13.06
N GLN A 68 -21.01 30.44 12.98
CA GLN A 68 -20.24 30.08 11.80
C GLN A 68 -20.42 28.59 11.45
N LEU A 69 -20.38 27.71 12.45
CA LEU A 69 -20.57 26.28 12.24
C LEU A 69 -21.99 25.98 11.74
N ALA A 70 -23.02 26.63 12.28
CA ALA A 70 -24.40 26.47 11.81
C ALA A 70 -24.55 26.85 10.33
N HIS A 71 -23.89 27.92 9.87
CA HIS A 71 -23.87 28.31 8.46
C HIS A 71 -23.19 27.26 7.57
N ILE A 72 -22.03 26.73 7.98
CA ILE A 72 -21.31 25.69 7.24
C ILE A 72 -22.14 24.40 7.15
N LEU A 73 -22.81 24.00 8.24
CA LEU A 73 -23.69 22.82 8.25
C LEU A 73 -24.97 23.04 7.42
N ALA A 74 -25.52 24.25 7.41
CA ALA A 74 -26.66 24.61 6.58
C ALA A 74 -26.33 24.52 5.08
N GLU A 75 -25.14 24.98 4.69
CA GLU A 75 -24.62 24.88 3.33
C GLU A 75 -24.49 23.42 2.88
N GLY A 76 -24.14 22.52 3.80
CA GLY A 76 -24.20 21.07 3.61
C GLY A 76 -23.08 20.47 2.74
N LYS A 77 -22.22 21.31 2.15
CA LYS A 77 -21.07 20.88 1.34
C LYS A 77 -20.12 19.95 2.11
N ILE A 78 -19.92 20.21 3.40
CA ILE A 78 -19.04 19.38 4.24
C ILE A 78 -19.48 17.91 4.27
N PHE A 79 -20.79 17.63 4.26
CA PHE A 79 -21.29 16.25 4.26
C PHE A 79 -21.02 15.56 2.92
N LEU A 80 -21.15 16.29 1.81
CA LEU A 80 -20.81 15.78 0.48
C LEU A 80 -19.31 15.49 0.40
N THR A 81 -18.46 16.43 0.79
CA THR A 81 -17.01 16.26 0.80
C THR A 81 -16.57 15.06 1.66
N VAL A 82 -17.12 14.93 2.87
CA VAL A 82 -16.80 13.78 3.75
C VAL A 82 -17.29 12.47 3.14
N SER A 83 -18.48 12.44 2.53
CA SER A 83 -19.01 11.26 1.84
C SER A 83 -18.13 10.84 0.66
N GLU A 84 -17.69 11.80 -0.15
CA GLU A 84 -16.77 11.57 -1.28
C GLU A 84 -15.42 11.06 -0.81
N LEU A 85 -14.86 11.63 0.27
CA LEU A 85 -13.61 11.17 0.88
C LEU A 85 -13.72 9.74 1.39
N VAL A 86 -14.80 9.40 2.11
CA VAL A 86 -15.05 8.04 2.60
C VAL A 86 -15.17 7.05 1.45
N ASN A 87 -15.83 7.44 0.36
CA ASN A 87 -15.93 6.60 -0.83
C ASN A 87 -14.58 6.42 -1.53
N SER A 88 -13.77 7.48 -1.63
CA SER A 88 -12.42 7.42 -2.17
C SER A 88 -11.52 6.49 -1.35
N GLN A 89 -11.55 6.63 -0.03
CA GLN A 89 -10.82 5.74 0.89
C GLN A 89 -11.24 4.27 0.69
N ARG A 90 -12.55 4.00 0.63
CA ARG A 90 -13.06 2.63 0.44
C ARG A 90 -12.58 2.02 -0.87
N ILE A 91 -12.54 2.79 -1.96
CA ILE A 91 -12.06 2.33 -3.26
C ILE A 91 -10.57 2.00 -3.18
N GLU A 92 -9.77 2.84 -2.53
CA GLU A 92 -8.34 2.60 -2.33
C GLU A 92 -8.08 1.33 -1.51
N GLU A 93 -8.81 1.15 -0.41
CA GLU A 93 -8.75 -0.07 0.42
C GLU A 93 -9.06 -1.33 -0.39
N GLN A 94 -10.07 -1.29 -1.26
CA GLN A 94 -10.41 -2.41 -2.14
C GLN A 94 -9.29 -2.72 -3.15
N ILE A 95 -8.66 -1.70 -3.72
CA ILE A 95 -7.55 -1.85 -4.66
C ILE A 95 -6.35 -2.48 -3.95
N LEU A 96 -5.95 -1.93 -2.80
CA LEU A 96 -4.80 -2.43 -2.02
C LEU A 96 -5.04 -3.86 -1.53
N HIS A 97 -6.24 -4.16 -1.07
CA HIS A 97 -6.61 -5.52 -0.65
C HIS A 97 -6.52 -6.51 -1.81
N LYS A 98 -7.00 -6.14 -3.01
CA LYS A 98 -6.87 -6.96 -4.21
C LYS A 98 -5.39 -7.18 -4.57
N GLN A 99 -4.59 -6.11 -4.61
CA GLN A 99 -3.16 -6.19 -4.90
C GLN A 99 -2.43 -7.12 -3.92
N LEU A 100 -2.78 -7.07 -2.63
CA LEU A 100 -2.21 -7.96 -1.62
C LEU A 100 -2.55 -9.44 -1.87
N ILE A 101 -3.81 -9.73 -2.23
CA ILE A 101 -4.24 -11.08 -2.57
C ILE A 101 -3.50 -11.59 -3.80
N ASP A 102 -3.44 -10.78 -4.86
CA ASP A 102 -2.80 -11.12 -6.12
C ASP A 102 -1.31 -11.42 -5.88
N LEU A 103 -0.59 -10.55 -5.16
CA LEU A 103 0.81 -10.73 -4.80
C LEU A 103 1.06 -12.02 -3.98
N ARG A 104 0.19 -12.30 -3.00
CA ARG A 104 0.28 -13.56 -2.22
C ARG A 104 0.06 -14.78 -3.09
N SER A 105 -0.87 -14.71 -4.04
CA SER A 105 -1.14 -15.80 -4.98
C SER A 105 0.06 -16.05 -5.90
N GLU A 106 0.67 -14.98 -6.43
CA GLU A 106 1.87 -15.05 -7.27
C GLU A 106 3.06 -15.62 -6.49
N GLN A 107 3.27 -15.17 -5.26
CA GLN A 107 4.32 -15.70 -4.39
C GLN A 107 4.14 -17.20 -4.13
N SER A 108 2.91 -17.63 -3.85
CA SER A 108 2.57 -19.03 -3.64
C SER A 108 2.81 -19.87 -4.91
N ALA A 109 2.38 -19.38 -6.07
CA ALA A 109 2.58 -20.02 -7.36
C ALA A 109 4.07 -20.14 -7.73
N CYS A 110 4.84 -19.08 -7.50
CA CYS A 110 6.29 -19.06 -7.71
C CYS A 110 6.99 -20.10 -6.83
N ARG A 111 6.70 -20.12 -5.51
CA ARG A 111 7.26 -21.11 -4.58
C ARG A 111 6.90 -22.53 -4.96
N SER A 112 5.65 -22.77 -5.35
CA SER A 112 5.19 -24.09 -5.81
C SER A 112 5.96 -24.54 -7.05
N THR A 113 6.11 -23.64 -8.03
CA THR A 113 6.84 -23.89 -9.27
C THR A 113 8.32 -24.18 -9.01
N LEU A 114 8.97 -23.41 -8.14
CA LEU A 114 10.36 -23.62 -7.78
C LEU A 114 10.56 -24.99 -7.10
N ARG A 115 9.69 -25.34 -6.13
CA ARG A 115 9.73 -26.64 -5.47
C ARG A 115 9.48 -27.79 -6.44
N ARG A 116 8.57 -27.61 -7.40
CA ARG A 116 8.32 -28.60 -8.46
C ARG A 116 9.56 -28.80 -9.33
N LYS A 117 10.14 -27.72 -9.86
CA LYS A 117 11.38 -27.79 -10.67
C LYS A 117 12.52 -28.45 -9.90
N HIS A 118 12.70 -28.11 -8.62
CA HIS A 118 13.73 -28.72 -7.79
C HIS A 118 13.53 -30.25 -7.64
N ARG A 119 12.29 -30.72 -7.43
CA ARG A 119 12.00 -32.16 -7.39
C ARG A 119 12.22 -32.83 -8.75
N GLU A 120 11.86 -32.17 -9.85
CA GLU A 120 12.10 -32.66 -11.21
C GLU A 120 13.61 -32.84 -11.46
N GLU A 121 14.44 -31.85 -11.11
CA GLU A 121 15.91 -31.94 -11.23
C GLU A 121 16.52 -33.04 -10.35
N ILE A 122 16.06 -33.19 -9.10
CA ILE A 122 16.51 -34.28 -8.22
C ILE A 122 16.18 -35.64 -8.85
N SER A 123 14.97 -35.80 -9.38
CA SER A 123 14.54 -37.04 -10.05
C SER A 123 15.40 -37.33 -11.28
N MET A 124 15.63 -36.33 -12.12
CA MET A 124 16.49 -36.44 -13.31
C MET A 124 17.93 -36.82 -12.94
N ASN A 125 18.51 -36.18 -11.92
CA ASN A 125 19.85 -36.53 -11.44
C ASN A 125 19.91 -37.94 -10.84
N SER A 126 18.87 -38.34 -10.08
CA SER A 126 18.78 -39.68 -9.49
C SER A 126 18.67 -40.78 -10.55
N SER A 127 18.04 -40.49 -11.70
CA SER A 127 18.02 -41.40 -12.85
C SER A 127 19.36 -41.52 -13.59
N ARG A 128 20.33 -40.67 -13.24
CA ARG A 128 21.65 -40.55 -13.87
C ARG A 128 22.81 -40.62 -12.84
N PRO A 129 22.83 -41.62 -11.94
CA PRO A 129 23.70 -41.63 -10.76
C PRO A 129 25.20 -41.63 -11.09
N HIS A 130 25.59 -42.11 -12.28
CA HIS A 130 26.98 -42.15 -12.72
C HIS A 130 27.52 -40.80 -13.25
N HIS A 131 26.67 -39.79 -13.47
CA HIS A 131 27.14 -38.49 -14.00
C HIS A 131 27.83 -37.64 -12.94
N LEU A 132 27.39 -37.69 -11.68
CA LEU A 132 27.99 -36.88 -10.60
C LEU A 132 29.46 -37.27 -10.35
N PRO A 133 29.80 -38.56 -10.16
CA PRO A 133 31.20 -38.96 -9.96
C PRO A 133 32.11 -38.61 -11.15
N VAL A 134 31.59 -38.67 -12.38
CA VAL A 134 32.34 -38.29 -13.60
C VAL A 134 32.64 -36.79 -13.59
N LEU A 135 31.63 -35.95 -13.36
CA LEU A 135 31.81 -34.50 -13.27
C LEU A 135 32.73 -34.08 -12.12
N HIS A 136 32.65 -34.76 -10.97
CA HIS A 136 33.58 -34.54 -9.86
C HIS A 136 35.02 -34.83 -10.26
N LYS A 137 35.27 -35.95 -10.94
CA LYS A 137 36.61 -36.33 -11.41
C LYS A 137 37.15 -35.34 -12.44
N GLU A 138 36.32 -34.90 -13.39
CA GLU A 138 36.71 -33.89 -14.38
C GLU A 138 37.03 -32.56 -13.70
N HIS A 139 36.21 -32.12 -12.75
CA HIS A 139 36.45 -30.90 -11.97
C HIS A 139 37.75 -30.96 -11.16
N GLU A 140 38.02 -32.09 -10.49
CA GLU A 140 39.27 -32.29 -9.75
C GLU A 140 40.49 -32.22 -10.67
N GLN A 141 40.41 -32.81 -11.87
CA GLN A 141 41.47 -32.73 -12.87
C GLN A 141 41.70 -31.30 -13.35
N GLU A 142 40.63 -30.55 -13.67
CA GLU A 142 40.72 -29.14 -14.06
C GLU A 142 41.33 -28.28 -12.94
N MET A 143 40.93 -28.51 -11.69
CA MET A 143 41.48 -27.83 -10.53
C MET A 143 42.96 -28.13 -10.33
N GLN A 144 43.39 -29.39 -10.50
CA GLN A 144 44.80 -29.76 -10.44
C GLN A 144 45.61 -29.06 -11.54
N ILE A 145 45.10 -29.04 -12.78
CA ILE A 145 45.74 -28.35 -13.90
C ILE A 145 45.83 -26.84 -13.61
N TYR A 146 44.77 -26.25 -13.07
CA TYR A 146 44.74 -24.84 -12.68
C TYR A 146 45.78 -24.54 -11.60
N CYS A 147 45.80 -25.33 -10.52
CA CYS A 147 46.78 -25.20 -9.45
C CYS A 147 48.21 -25.36 -9.95
N GLN A 148 48.48 -26.32 -10.84
CA GLN A 148 49.81 -26.53 -11.41
C GLN A 148 50.23 -25.35 -12.29
N LYS A 149 49.34 -24.86 -13.17
CA LYS A 149 49.60 -23.66 -13.98
C LYS A 149 49.84 -22.42 -13.12
N HIS A 150 49.05 -22.25 -12.06
CA HIS A 150 49.20 -21.13 -11.13
C HIS A 150 50.52 -21.24 -10.34
N HIS A 151 50.88 -22.43 -9.87
CA HIS A 151 52.16 -22.71 -9.22
C HIS A 151 53.35 -22.42 -10.15
N PHE A 152 53.29 -22.89 -11.40
CA PHE A 152 54.33 -22.64 -12.39
C PHE A 152 54.46 -21.16 -12.76
N ARG A 153 53.34 -20.43 -12.87
CA ARG A 153 53.36 -18.96 -13.04
C ARG A 153 54.01 -18.27 -11.84
N ARG A 154 53.71 -18.71 -10.61
CA ARG A 154 54.30 -18.17 -9.40
C ARG A 154 55.80 -18.45 -9.32
N LEU A 155 56.25 -19.67 -9.66
CA LEU A 155 57.66 -20.01 -9.75
C LEU A 155 58.40 -19.20 -10.83
N LYS A 156 57.77 -18.94 -11.98
CA LYS A 156 58.34 -18.04 -13.00
C LYS A 156 58.50 -16.62 -12.47
N ILE A 157 57.48 -16.09 -11.78
CA ILE A 157 57.57 -14.78 -11.13
C ILE A 157 58.67 -14.78 -10.07
N GLN A 158 58.75 -15.81 -9.22
CA GLN A 158 59.77 -15.93 -8.19
C GLN A 158 61.17 -16.18 -8.75
N GLY A 159 61.31 -16.86 -9.89
CA GLY A 159 62.59 -17.02 -10.60
C GLY A 159 63.03 -15.72 -11.29
N VAL A 160 62.08 -14.93 -11.79
CA VAL A 160 62.33 -13.55 -12.26
C VAL A 160 62.73 -12.65 -11.09
N ILE A 161 62.08 -12.79 -9.93
CA ILE A 161 62.45 -12.11 -8.68
C ILE A 161 63.76 -12.66 -8.11
N SER A 162 64.14 -13.92 -8.32
CA SER A 162 65.40 -14.47 -7.80
C SER A 162 66.63 -13.91 -8.52
N HIS A 163 66.46 -13.29 -9.70
CA HIS A 163 67.47 -12.43 -10.32
C HIS A 163 67.50 -11.01 -9.73
N GLN A 164 66.66 -10.72 -8.74
CA GLN A 164 66.54 -9.50 -7.94
C GLN A 164 66.28 -9.83 -6.46
N ASP A 165 67.35 -10.20 -5.76
CA ASP A 165 67.48 -10.34 -4.30
C ASP A 165 66.58 -11.39 -3.57
N PRO A 166 67.17 -12.38 -2.85
CA PRO A 166 66.40 -13.41 -2.17
C PRO A 166 65.98 -12.98 -0.75
N LEU A 167 64.68 -12.73 -0.54
CA LEU A 167 64.06 -12.89 0.77
C LEU A 167 63.08 -14.08 0.75
N VAL A 168 63.35 -14.99 1.67
CA VAL A 168 62.69 -16.29 1.85
C VAL A 168 61.21 -16.11 2.13
N VAL A 169 60.35 -16.68 1.28
CA VAL A 169 58.92 -16.84 1.57
C VAL A 169 58.62 -18.33 1.68
N ASN A 170 58.61 -18.83 2.91
CA ASN A 170 58.01 -20.12 3.24
C ASN A 170 56.48 -19.97 3.16
N PHE A 171 55.81 -20.85 2.42
CA PHE A 171 54.35 -20.95 2.51
C PHE A 171 53.89 -22.41 2.44
N GLU A 172 53.28 -22.86 3.54
CA GLU A 172 52.45 -24.06 3.59
C GLU A 172 51.22 -23.86 2.70
N CYS A 173 50.95 -24.84 1.83
CA CYS A 173 49.67 -24.95 1.16
C CYS A 173 48.68 -25.55 2.15
N THR A 174 48.05 -24.72 2.99
CA THR A 174 46.97 -25.20 3.86
C THR A 174 45.82 -25.68 2.97
N SER A 175 45.60 -26.99 2.96
CA SER A 175 44.41 -27.62 2.40
C SER A 175 43.17 -26.91 2.92
N PHE A 176 42.47 -26.19 2.03
CA PHE A 176 41.21 -25.54 2.37
C PHE A 176 40.17 -26.64 2.61
N ASN A 177 39.78 -26.78 3.87
CA ASN A 177 38.85 -27.77 4.38
C ASN A 177 37.50 -27.67 3.64
N GLN A 178 37.10 -28.71 2.91
CA GLN A 178 35.69 -28.89 2.54
C GLN A 178 34.90 -29.31 3.78
N LYS A 179 34.48 -28.32 4.57
CA LYS A 179 33.37 -28.44 5.53
C LYS A 179 32.31 -27.40 5.19
N SER A 180 31.50 -27.72 4.19
CA SER A 180 30.11 -27.30 4.02
C SER A 180 29.62 -28.11 2.81
N ILE A 181 28.74 -29.09 2.94
CA ILE A 181 27.31 -28.90 3.15
C ILE A 181 26.79 -30.08 4.00
N ARG A 182 26.59 -29.85 5.30
CA ARG A 182 25.47 -30.46 6.02
C ARG A 182 24.40 -29.38 6.09
N CYS A 183 23.35 -29.55 5.31
CA CYS A 183 21.99 -29.12 5.57
C CYS A 183 21.21 -29.41 4.28
N PHE A 184 20.36 -30.44 4.32
CA PHE A 184 19.03 -30.53 3.72
C PHE A 184 18.57 -31.99 3.85
N THR A 185 18.01 -32.29 5.02
CA THR A 185 16.80 -33.13 5.12
C THR A 185 15.67 -32.50 4.32
#